data_AF-A0A2A2VCM6-F1
#
_entry.id   AF-A0A2A2VCM6-F1
#
_cell.length_a   1.000
_cell.length_b   1.000
_cell.length_c   1.000
_cell.angle_alpha   90.00
_cell.angle_beta   90.00
_cell.angle_gamma   90.00
#
_symmetry.space_group_name_H-M   'P 1'
#
loop_
_entity.id
_entity.type
_entity.pdbx_description
1 polymer ?
#
loop_
_entity_poly.entity_id
_entity_poly.type
_entity_poly.pdbx_seq_one_letter_code
_entity_poly.pdbx_strand_id
1 'polypeptide(L)' 'MSLTHAQQQREFVLAALRTVCKRLEFIREEIVFNGTALSSGAIDPMTALRWTEEVAPGCLPVEIKATFLVKGWGWEGL' A
#
# COMPACT_ATOMS: atom_id res chain seq x y z
N MET A 1 -18.80 35.10 -9.29
CA MET A 1 -17.92 35.02 -10.49
C MET A 1 -17.60 33.56 -10.74
N SER A 2 -17.84 33.05 -11.95
CA SER A 2 -17.41 31.71 -12.35
C SER A 2 -15.92 31.71 -12.67
N LEU A 3 -15.25 30.58 -12.41
CA LEU A 3 -13.85 30.37 -12.79
C LEU A 3 -13.72 30.32 -14.31
N THR A 4 -12.60 30.80 -14.82
CA THR A 4 -12.17 30.55 -16.20
C THR A 4 -11.85 29.08 -16.41
N HIS A 5 -11.89 28.60 -17.66
CA HIS A 5 -11.57 27.21 -18.00
C HIS A 5 -10.18 26.79 -17.50
N ALA A 6 -9.17 27.65 -17.65
CA ALA A 6 -7.82 27.39 -17.17
C ALA A 6 -7.74 27.26 -15.63
N GLN A 7 -8.54 28.05 -14.90
CA GLN A 7 -8.62 27.94 -13.44
C GLN A 7 -9.33 26.64 -13.03
N GLN A 8 -10.39 26.24 -13.73
CA GLN A 8 -11.08 24.96 -13.47
C GLN A 8 -10.15 23.76 -13.69
N GLN A 9 -9.38 23.75 -14.77
CA GLN A 9 -8.39 22.69 -15.04
C GLN A 9 -7.32 22.62 -13.93
N ARG A 10 -6.82 23.77 -13.49
CA ARG A 10 -5.84 23.83 -12.39
C ARG A 10 -6.43 23.27 -11.09
N GLU A 11 -7.64 23.69 -10.72
CA GLU A 11 -8.29 23.18 -9.50
C GLU A 11 -8.57 21.68 -9.57
N PHE A 12 -8.94 21.17 -10.75
CA PHE A 12 -9.11 19.74 -10.95
C PHE A 12 -7.80 18.96 -10.72
N VAL A 13 -6.69 19.43 -11.32
CA VAL A 13 -5.38 18.79 -11.12
C VAL A 13 -4.93 18.88 -9.66
N LEU A 14 -5.12 20.03 -9.00
CA LEU A 14 -4.80 20.19 -7.58
C LEU A 14 -5.64 19.26 -6.69
N ALA A 15 -6.93 19.09 -6.99
CA ALA A 15 -7.79 18.16 -6.28
C ALA A 15 -7.33 16.69 -6.46
N ALA A 16 -6.96 16.31 -7.68
CA ALA A 16 -6.40 14.98 -7.95
C ALA A 16 -5.11 14.74 -7.15
N LEU A 17 -4.17 15.70 -7.17
CA LEU A 17 -2.92 15.61 -6.41
C LEU A 17 -3.16 15.48 -4.90
N ARG A 18 -4.04 16.31 -4.33
CA ARG A 18 -4.43 16.24 -2.90
C ARG A 18 -5.03 14.89 -2.55
N THR A 19 -5.86 14.33 -3.44
CA THR A 19 -6.48 13.02 -3.25
C THR A 19 -5.43 11.91 -3.23
N VAL A 20 -4.48 11.93 -4.15
CA VAL A 20 -3.36 10.99 -4.18
C VAL A 20 -2.53 11.09 -2.91
N CYS A 21 -2.15 12.30 -2.47
CA CYS A 21 -1.43 12.49 -1.21
C CYS A 21 -2.17 11.86 -0.04
N LYS A 22 -3.48 12.10 0.08
CA LYS A 22 -4.26 11.53 1.18
C LYS A 22 -4.35 10.01 1.11
N ARG A 23 -4.45 9.43 -0.09
CA ARG A 23 -4.44 7.97 -0.25
C ARG A 23 -3.10 7.36 0.14
N LEU A 24 -1.98 8.02 -0.17
CA LEU A 24 -0.64 7.56 0.24
C LEU A 24 -0.45 7.59 1.76
N GLU A 25 -1.03 8.57 2.47
CA GLU A 25 -1.06 8.58 3.93
C GLU A 25 -1.81 7.36 4.50
N PHE A 26 -3.01 7.07 3.99
CA PHE A 26 -3.77 5.91 4.43
C PHE A 26 -3.05 4.59 4.14
N ILE A 27 -2.44 4.47 2.96
CA ILE A 27 -1.60 3.30 2.63
C ILE A 27 -0.49 3.16 3.68
N ARG A 28 0.21 4.24 4.01
CA ARG A 28 1.27 4.20 5.02
C ARG A 28 0.77 3.73 6.38
N GLU A 29 -0.37 4.24 6.84
CA GLU A 29 -0.99 3.87 8.12
C GLU A 29 -1.32 2.37 8.17
N GLU A 30 -1.95 1.85 7.12
CA GLU A 30 -2.30 0.43 7.00
C GLU A 30 -1.05 -0.48 6.95
N ILE A 31 -0.01 -0.09 6.22
CA ILE A 31 1.26 -0.85 6.18
C ILE A 31 1.93 -0.86 7.57
N VAL A 32 1.91 0.25 8.30
CA VAL A 32 2.42 0.32 9.68
C VAL A 32 1.62 -0.59 10.60
N PHE A 33 0.29 -0.61 10.46
CA PHE A 33 -0.58 -1.51 11.22
C PHE A 33 -0.23 -2.98 10.95
N ASN A 34 -0.10 -3.37 9.68
CA ASN A 34 0.29 -4.73 9.28
C ASN A 34 1.65 -5.13 9.88
N GLY A 35 2.64 -4.22 9.85
CA GLY A 35 3.95 -4.45 10.45
C GLY A 35 3.90 -4.60 11.97
N THR A 36 3.01 -3.85 12.64
CA THR A 36 2.79 -3.95 14.09
C THR A 36 2.09 -5.26 14.47
N ALA A 37 1.08 -5.66 13.71
CA ALA A 37 0.39 -6.93 13.90
C ALA A 37 1.37 -8.11 13.73
N LEU A 38 2.21 -8.06 12.69
CA LEU A 38 3.25 -9.06 12.47
C LEU A 38 4.27 -9.12 13.62
N SER A 39 4.79 -7.97 14.07
CA SER A 39 5.81 -7.93 15.12
C SER A 39 5.30 -8.42 16.48
N SER A 40 4.00 -8.26 16.74
CA SER A 40 3.34 -8.80 17.94
C SER A 40 2.98 -10.29 17.85
N GLY A 41 3.14 -10.92 16.68
CA GLY A 41 2.72 -12.30 16.43
C GLY A 41 1.20 -12.47 16.29
N ALA A 42 0.43 -11.37 16.17
CA ALA A 42 -1.02 -11.41 15.97
C ALA A 42 -1.41 -11.94 14.58
N ILE A 43 -0.53 -11.77 13.59
CA ILE A 43 -0.67 -12.35 12.26
C ILE A 43 0.65 -13.02 11.84
N ASP A 44 0.54 -14.04 11.00
CA ASP A 44 1.68 -14.70 10.39
C ASP A 44 2.26 -13.85 9.23
N PRO A 45 3.52 -14.09 8.82
CA PRO A 45 4.14 -13.36 7.72
C PRO A 45 3.32 -13.35 6.41
N MET A 46 2.64 -14.46 6.06
CA MET A 46 1.87 -14.54 4.82
C MET A 46 0.65 -13.64 4.86
N THR A 47 -0.03 -13.58 6.01
CA THR A 47 -1.15 -12.66 6.21
C THR A 47 -0.69 -11.20 6.11
N ALA A 48 0.44 -10.85 6.73
CA ALA A 48 0.99 -9.49 6.64
C ALA A 48 1.29 -9.06 5.19
N LEU A 49 1.85 -9.98 4.40
CA LEU A 49 2.19 -9.72 2.99
C LEU A 49 0.95 -9.63 2.10
N ARG A 50 -0.03 -10.53 2.27
CA ARG A 50 -1.29 -10.48 1.54
C ARG A 50 -2.00 -9.15 1.78
N TRP A 51 -2.14 -8.75 3.05
CA TRP A 51 -2.75 -7.46 3.40
C TRP A 51 -1.96 -6.28 2.85
N THR A 52 -0.63 -6.36 2.85
CA THR A 52 0.23 -5.34 2.22
C THR A 52 -0.03 -5.20 0.72
N GLU A 53 -0.18 -6.31 -0.01
CA GLU A 53 -0.47 -6.28 -1.45
C GLU A 53 -1.92 -5.84 -1.75
N GLU A 54 -2.88 -6.14 -0.88
CA GLU A 54 -4.26 -5.63 -0.98
C GLU A 54 -4.32 -4.11 -0.80
N VAL A 55 -3.54 -3.57 0.14
CA VAL A 55 -3.48 -2.13 0.45
C VAL A 55 -2.66 -1.36 -0.58
N ALA A 56 -1.50 -1.89 -0.98
CA ALA A 56 -0.49 -1.26 -1.83
C ALA A 56 -0.07 -2.18 -2.99
N PRO A 57 -0.99 -2.44 -3.95
CA PRO A 57 -0.73 -3.39 -5.02
C PRO A 57 0.45 -2.95 -5.89
N GLY A 58 1.34 -3.91 -6.20
CA GLY A 58 2.52 -3.68 -7.04
C GLY A 58 3.70 -3.01 -6.34
N CYS A 59 3.59 -2.64 -5.06
CA CYS A 59 4.71 -2.05 -4.32
C CYS A 59 5.72 -3.08 -3.80
N LEU A 60 5.34 -4.35 -3.70
CA LEU A 60 6.27 -5.43 -3.32
C LEU A 60 7.16 -5.83 -4.51
N PRO A 61 8.49 -5.95 -4.31
CA PRO A 61 9.41 -6.47 -5.32
C PRO A 61 9.00 -7.85 -5.84
N VAL A 62 9.27 -8.11 -7.12
CA VAL A 62 8.91 -9.37 -7.78
C VAL A 62 9.59 -10.56 -7.11
N GLU A 63 10.81 -10.38 -6.62
CA GLU A 63 11.62 -11.40 -5.93
C GLU A 63 10.99 -11.80 -4.60
N ILE A 64 10.44 -10.82 -3.88
CA ILE A 64 9.69 -11.03 -2.65
C ILE A 64 8.43 -11.83 -2.99
N LYS A 65 7.65 -11.41 -3.99
CA LYS A 65 6.48 -12.17 -4.49
C LYS A 65 6.83 -13.61 -4.93
N ALA A 66 7.92 -13.78 -5.66
CA ALA A 66 8.36 -15.08 -6.19
C ALA A 66 8.84 -16.02 -5.07
N THR A 67 9.51 -15.49 -4.05
CA THR A 67 9.93 -16.27 -2.88
C THR A 67 8.72 -16.91 -2.19
N PHE A 68 7.57 -16.23 -2.14
CA PHE A 68 6.33 -16.76 -1.58
C PHE A 68 5.65 -17.81 -2.46
N LEU A 69 5.68 -17.65 -3.78
CA LEU A 69 5.12 -18.63 -4.72
C LEU A 69 5.91 -19.95 -4.74
N VAL A 70 7.23 -19.89 -4.52
CA VAL A 70 8.14 -21.04 -4.67
C VAL A 70 8.34 -21.82 -3.37
N LYS A 71 8.45 -21.15 -2.21
CA LYS A 71 8.83 -21.82 -0.94
C LYS A 71 7.67 -22.26 -0.06
N GLY A 72 6.45 -21.83 -0.35
CA GLY A 72 5.27 -22.22 0.41
C GLY A 72 5.28 -21.72 1.87
N TRP A 73 4.17 -22.01 2.56
CA TRP A 73 3.70 -21.36 3.79
C TRP A 73 4.42 -21.80 5.08
N GLY A 74 5.58 -22.46 4.98
CA GLY A 74 6.25 -23.12 6.11
C GLY A 74 7.77 -23.05 6.08
N TRP A 75 8.35 -22.11 5.35
CA TRP A 75 9.81 -21.98 5.34
C TRP A 75 10.31 -21.28 6.62
N GLU A 76 10.89 -22.07 7.52
CA GLU A 76 11.54 -21.65 8.78
C GLU A 76 12.91 -20.95 8.57
N GLY A 77 13.16 -20.41 7.39
CA GLY A 77 14.48 -19.92 6.97
C GLY A 77 14.65 -18.42 7.09
N LEU A 78 14.49 -17.86 8.29
CA LEU A 78 15.08 -16.58 8.73
C LEU A 78 15.53 -16.68 10.19
#